data_AF-A0A4Q6JEQ4-F1
#
_entry.id   AF-A0A4Q6JEQ4-F1
#
_cell.length_a   1.000
_cell.length_b   1.000
_cell.length_c   1.000
_cell.angle_alpha   90.00
_cell.angle_beta   90.00
_cell.angle_gamma   90.00
#
_symmetry.space_group_name_H-M   'P 1'
#
loop_
_entity.id
_entity.type
_entity.pdbx_description
1 polymer ?
#
loop_
_entity_poly.entity_id
_entity_poly.type
_entity_poly.pdbx_seq_one_letter_code
_entity_poly.pdbx_strand_id
1 'polypeptide(L)'
;MFKLNLKPCLWLILFVCSNFVFANNNDFKLMVVDDNASSKAIMQGNFANNSLETMNEANNYIVPFNRCVASVKLKQFDKADQDCSQAIAMLKKVNAPHYKRNELTSYALSNRGIARLMVKNDTAAIADFYEAVQLNNNELVSFNLNLAKQELKLW
;
A
#
# COMPACT_ATOMS: atom_id res chain seq x y z
N MET A 1 -56.33 28.89 -51.55
CA MET A 1 -55.01 28.34 -51.92
C MET A 1 -53.91 29.24 -51.36
N PHE A 2 -53.27 28.85 -50.26
CA PHE A 2 -51.97 29.38 -49.82
C PHE A 2 -51.24 28.22 -49.11
N LYS A 3 -50.14 27.74 -49.71
CA LYS A 3 -49.25 26.73 -49.13
C LYS A 3 -48.19 27.47 -48.31
N LEU A 4 -48.02 27.14 -47.03
CA LEU A 4 -46.81 27.46 -46.28
C LEU A 4 -46.05 26.15 -45.97
N ASN A 5 -44.81 26.11 -46.45
CA ASN A 5 -43.86 25.00 -46.31
C ASN A 5 -43.36 24.87 -44.86
N LEU A 6 -43.65 23.73 -44.21
CA LEU A 6 -42.89 23.31 -43.02
C LEU A 6 -41.64 22.53 -43.48
N LYS A 7 -40.45 23.01 -43.12
CA LYS A 7 -39.20 22.26 -43.27
C LYS A 7 -39.07 21.24 -42.13
N PRO A 8 -38.67 19.99 -42.39
CA PRO A 8 -38.40 19.03 -41.32
C PRO A 8 -37.02 19.32 -40.72
N CYS A 9 -36.98 19.74 -39.45
CA CYS A 9 -35.73 19.86 -38.70
C CYS A 9 -35.40 18.48 -38.12
N LEU A 10 -34.47 17.77 -38.75
CA LEU A 10 -33.98 16.48 -38.29
C LEU A 10 -33.18 16.68 -36.99
N TRP A 11 -33.79 16.42 -35.84
CA TRP A 11 -33.07 16.40 -34.56
C TRP A 11 -32.31 15.07 -34.43
N LEU A 12 -31.03 15.08 -34.81
CA LEU A 12 -30.08 14.04 -34.45
C LEU A 12 -29.84 14.11 -32.94
N ILE A 13 -30.55 13.27 -32.18
CA ILE A 13 -30.24 13.04 -30.77
C ILE A 13 -29.05 12.08 -30.73
N LEU A 14 -27.84 12.64 -30.61
CA LEU A 14 -26.66 11.87 -30.24
C LEU A 14 -26.80 11.52 -28.75
N PHE A 15 -27.29 10.31 -28.49
CA PHE A 15 -27.23 9.70 -27.16
C PHE A 15 -25.77 9.32 -26.90
N VAL A 16 -24.98 10.27 -26.41
CA VAL A 16 -23.61 10.00 -25.97
C VAL A 16 -23.74 9.23 -24.66
N CYS A 17 -23.66 7.90 -24.73
CA CYS A 17 -23.50 7.10 -23.53
C CYS A 17 -22.15 7.50 -22.90
N SER A 18 -22.20 8.35 -21.88
CA SER A 18 -21.07 8.60 -21.01
C SER A 18 -20.69 7.27 -20.37
N ASN A 19 -19.64 6.62 -20.86
CA ASN A 19 -19.05 5.49 -20.17
C ASN A 19 -18.44 6.02 -18.87
N PHE A 20 -19.14 5.84 -17.75
CA PHE A 20 -18.56 6.04 -16.43
C PHE A 20 -17.55 4.90 -16.19
N VAL A 21 -16.25 5.20 -16.32
CA VAL A 21 -15.20 4.32 -15.82
C VAL A 21 -15.07 4.55 -14.32
N PHE A 22 -15.57 3.63 -13.52
CA PHE A 22 -15.29 3.63 -12.08
C PHE A 22 -13.84 3.18 -11.87
N ALA A 23 -12.99 4.06 -11.32
CA ALA A 23 -11.66 3.67 -10.86
C ALA A 23 -11.82 2.81 -9.59
N ASN A 24 -11.80 1.49 -9.74
CA ASN A 24 -11.70 0.59 -8.60
C ASN A 24 -10.23 0.54 -8.15
N ASN A 25 -9.87 1.28 -7.10
CA ASN A 25 -8.50 1.27 -6.57
C ASN A 25 -8.24 -0.03 -5.80
N ASN A 26 -8.02 -1.11 -6.54
CA ASN A 26 -7.62 -2.42 -6.02
C ASN A 26 -6.11 -2.50 -5.75
N ASP A 27 -5.46 -1.37 -5.45
CA ASP A 27 -4.04 -1.33 -5.19
C ASP A 27 -3.77 -1.55 -3.71
N PHE A 28 -2.80 -2.41 -3.41
CA PHE A 28 -2.32 -2.60 -2.04
C PHE A 28 -1.90 -1.27 -1.40
N LYS A 29 -2.34 -1.06 -0.16
CA LYS A 29 -2.03 0.13 0.63
C LYS A 29 -0.72 -0.09 1.39
N LEU A 30 0.22 0.83 1.28
CA LEU A 30 1.49 0.78 2.02
C LEU A 30 1.45 1.77 3.18
N MET A 31 1.90 1.36 4.35
CA MET A 31 2.11 2.27 5.48
C MET A 31 3.54 2.81 5.45
N VAL A 32 3.73 4.09 5.76
CA VAL A 32 5.03 4.76 5.97
C VAL A 32 5.03 5.30 7.40
N VAL A 33 6.15 5.18 8.13
CA VAL A 33 6.30 5.81 9.44
C VAL A 33 6.82 7.22 9.24
N ASP A 34 6.15 8.21 9.83
CA ASP A 34 6.59 9.59 9.69
C ASP A 34 7.84 9.88 10.55
N ASP A 35 8.91 10.34 9.91
CA ASP A 35 10.15 10.81 10.53
C ASP A 35 10.64 12.14 9.93
N ASN A 36 9.76 12.87 9.22
CA ASN A 36 10.03 14.10 8.45
C ASN A 36 11.06 13.99 7.30
N ALA A 37 12.06 13.12 7.39
CA ALA A 37 13.14 13.00 6.42
C ALA A 37 12.85 11.89 5.40
N SER A 38 12.74 10.64 5.84
CA SER A 38 12.52 9.50 4.93
C SER A 38 11.06 9.40 4.48
N SER A 39 10.09 9.77 5.32
CA SER A 39 8.69 9.90 4.91
C SER A 39 8.51 10.92 3.79
N LYS A 40 9.17 12.08 3.88
CA LYS A 40 9.15 13.13 2.85
C LYS A 40 9.87 12.70 1.57
N ALA A 41 11.02 12.02 1.69
CA ALA A 41 11.75 11.50 0.54
C ALA A 41 10.91 10.47 -0.25
N ILE A 42 10.20 9.57 0.45
CA ILE A 42 9.25 8.62 -0.16
C ILE A 42 8.11 9.33 -0.86
N MET A 43 7.52 10.36 -0.22
CA MET A 43 6.44 11.15 -0.84
C MET A 43 6.91 11.92 -2.08
N GLN A 44 8.20 12.28 -2.16
CA GLN A 44 8.80 13.00 -3.29
C GLN A 44 9.37 12.08 -4.38
N GLY A 45 9.26 10.76 -4.23
CA GLY A 45 9.82 9.78 -5.17
C GLY A 45 11.36 9.67 -5.11
N ASN A 46 12.00 10.27 -4.10
CA ASN A 46 13.42 10.16 -3.86
C ASN A 46 13.71 8.98 -2.92
N PHE A 47 13.90 7.81 -3.51
CA PHE A 47 14.11 6.55 -2.78
C PHE A 47 15.60 6.22 -2.54
N ALA A 48 16.51 7.10 -2.95
CA ALA A 48 17.94 6.81 -3.03
C ALA A 48 18.74 7.17 -1.77
N ASN A 49 18.27 8.13 -0.96
CA ASN A 49 19.04 8.66 0.17
C ASN A 49 18.19 8.71 1.44
N ASN A 50 18.29 7.66 2.26
CA ASN A 50 17.86 7.74 3.64
C ASN A 50 19.07 8.24 4.44
N SER A 51 19.30 9.54 4.37
CA SER A 51 20.33 10.22 5.15
C SER A 51 20.17 9.85 6.62
N LEU A 52 21.21 9.23 7.16
CA LEU A 52 21.42 8.96 8.57
C LEU A 52 21.27 10.28 9.36
N GLU A 53 20.11 10.54 9.92
CA GLU A 53 20.00 11.44 11.08
C GLU A 53 19.89 10.62 12.36
N THR A 54 20.52 11.14 13.40
CA THR A 54 20.80 10.56 14.71
C THR A 54 19.79 9.50 15.15
N MET A 55 20.09 8.24 14.84
CA MET A 55 19.30 7.11 15.30
C MET A 55 19.45 7.00 16.81
N ASN A 56 18.47 7.50 17.55
CA ASN A 56 18.28 6.99 18.91
C ASN A 56 17.77 5.54 18.81
N GLU A 57 18.09 4.72 19.81
CA GLU A 57 17.71 3.32 19.81
C GLU A 57 16.19 3.10 19.78
N ALA A 58 15.41 4.12 20.20
CA ALA A 58 13.96 4.07 20.20
C ALA A 58 13.34 4.08 18.78
N ASN A 59 14.03 4.64 17.78
CA ASN A 59 13.49 4.88 16.43
C ASN A 59 14.29 4.23 15.30
N ASN A 60 15.25 3.35 15.63
CA ASN A 60 16.12 2.69 14.64
C ASN A 60 15.35 1.84 13.61
N TYR A 61 14.12 1.42 13.91
CA TYR A 61 13.26 0.65 13.01
C TYR A 61 12.69 1.48 11.85
N ILE A 62 12.63 2.81 11.97
CA ILE A 62 11.95 3.67 10.99
C ILE A 62 12.64 3.61 9.63
N VAL A 63 13.98 3.68 9.61
CA VAL A 63 14.77 3.63 8.38
C VAL A 63 14.49 2.33 7.59
N PRO A 64 14.68 1.11 8.14
CA PRO A 64 14.36 -0.11 7.40
C PRO A 64 12.86 -0.24 7.07
N PHE A 65 11.96 0.25 7.92
CA PHE A 65 10.52 0.25 7.64
C PHE A 65 10.21 1.05 6.37
N ASN A 66 10.73 2.28 6.29
CA ASN A 66 10.51 3.18 5.16
C ASN A 66 11.27 2.71 3.91
N ARG A 67 12.47 2.14 4.05
CA ARG A 67 13.18 1.49 2.94
C ARG A 67 12.42 0.32 2.33
N CYS A 68 11.69 -0.45 3.15
CA CYS A 68 10.81 -1.49 2.63
C CYS A 68 9.77 -0.91 1.67
N VAL A 69 9.06 0.14 2.09
CA VAL A 69 8.04 0.80 1.29
C VAL A 69 8.61 1.36 -0.01
N ALA A 70 9.74 2.07 0.09
CA ALA A 70 10.47 2.58 -1.06
C ALA A 70 10.83 1.46 -2.04
N SER A 71 11.34 0.34 -1.54
CA SER A 71 11.72 -0.81 -2.35
C SER A 71 10.50 -1.48 -3.01
N VAL A 72 9.34 -1.56 -2.34
CA VAL A 72 8.08 -2.00 -2.98
C VAL A 72 7.69 -1.07 -4.12
N LYS A 73 7.72 0.25 -3.92
CA LYS A 73 7.40 1.25 -4.96
C LYS A 73 8.37 1.18 -6.15
N LEU A 74 9.64 0.88 -5.89
CA LEU A 74 10.68 0.66 -6.90
C LEU A 74 10.62 -0.73 -7.56
N LYS A 75 9.70 -1.61 -7.16
CA LYS A 75 9.61 -3.02 -7.59
C LYS A 75 10.87 -3.85 -7.27
N GLN A 76 11.64 -3.44 -6.26
CA GLN A 76 12.78 -4.16 -5.70
C GLN A 76 12.31 -5.08 -4.58
N PHE A 77 11.51 -6.09 -4.92
CA PHE A 77 10.74 -6.87 -3.94
C PHE A 77 11.60 -7.70 -2.97
N ASP A 78 12.72 -8.27 -3.43
CA ASP A 78 13.62 -9.01 -2.53
C ASP A 78 14.26 -8.09 -1.49
N LYS A 79 14.63 -6.86 -1.91
CA LYS A 79 15.13 -5.83 -1.00
C LYS A 79 14.05 -5.36 -0.04
N ALA A 80 12.81 -5.23 -0.52
CA ALA A 80 11.67 -4.90 0.34
C ALA A 80 11.43 -5.98 1.41
N ASP A 81 11.49 -7.26 1.05
CA ASP A 81 11.36 -8.36 2.02
C ASP A 81 12.44 -8.29 3.12
N GLN A 82 13.69 -8.04 2.73
CA GLN A 82 14.81 -7.86 3.66
C GLN A 82 14.61 -6.66 4.58
N ASP A 83 14.30 -5.49 4.02
CA ASP A 83 14.13 -4.25 4.77
C ASP A 83 12.93 -4.31 5.72
N CYS A 84 11.80 -4.89 5.30
CA CYS A 84 10.66 -5.11 6.17
C CYS A 84 10.98 -6.11 7.29
N SER A 85 11.70 -7.18 6.99
CA SER A 85 12.12 -8.16 7.99
C SER A 85 13.06 -7.56 9.04
N GLN A 86 13.98 -6.67 8.61
CA GLN A 86 14.83 -5.90 9.51
C GLN A 86 14.00 -4.99 10.41
N ALA A 87 13.02 -4.27 9.87
CA ALA A 87 12.13 -3.40 10.66
C ALA A 87 11.35 -4.20 11.72
N ILE A 88 10.77 -5.33 11.36
CA ILE A 88 10.04 -6.22 12.30
C ILE A 88 10.98 -6.71 13.41
N ALA A 89 12.21 -7.10 13.08
CA ALA A 89 13.19 -7.56 14.08
C ALA A 89 13.58 -6.45 15.07
N MET A 90 13.69 -5.20 14.59
CA MET A 90 13.98 -4.04 15.44
C MET A 90 12.80 -3.67 16.32
N LEU A 91 11.58 -3.67 15.78
CA LEU A 91 10.35 -3.37 16.52
C LEU A 91 10.16 -4.25 17.76
N LYS A 92 10.60 -5.52 17.71
CA LYS A 92 10.60 -6.43 18.87
C LYS A 92 11.46 -5.96 20.04
N LYS A 93 12.46 -5.10 19.79
CA LYS A 93 13.43 -4.61 20.78
C LYS A 93 13.13 -3.20 21.27
N VAL A 94 12.23 -2.47 20.62
CA VAL A 94 11.90 -1.09 20.96
C VAL A 94 11.25 -1.01 22.34
N ASN A 95 11.72 -0.08 23.16
CA ASN A 95 11.08 0.28 24.42
C ASN A 95 9.86 1.19 24.18
N ALA A 96 8.76 0.59 23.74
CA ALA A 96 7.47 1.25 23.54
C ALA A 96 6.33 0.41 24.15
N PRO A 97 5.14 0.99 24.37
CA PRO A 97 3.98 0.21 24.79
C PRO A 97 3.66 -0.93 23.81
N HIS A 98 3.17 -2.06 24.33
CA HIS A 98 2.88 -3.25 23.53
C HIS A 98 1.92 -2.97 22.37
N TYR A 99 0.85 -2.19 22.61
CA TYR A 99 -0.11 -1.84 21.56
C TYR A 99 0.56 -1.08 20.40
N LYS A 100 1.53 -0.22 20.69
CA LYS A 100 2.24 0.56 19.66
C LYS A 100 3.21 -0.32 18.87
N ARG A 101 3.93 -1.22 19.54
CA ARG A 101 4.76 -2.22 18.85
C ARG A 101 3.94 -3.12 17.94
N ASN A 102 2.78 -3.59 18.41
CA ASN A 102 1.89 -4.46 17.63
C ASN A 102 1.32 -3.74 16.41
N GLU A 103 0.88 -2.49 16.58
CA GLU A 103 0.42 -1.65 15.47
C GLU A 103 1.52 -1.49 14.40
N LEU A 104 2.73 -1.10 14.81
CA LEU A 104 3.84 -0.93 13.87
C LEU A 104 4.27 -2.25 13.23
N THR A 105 4.29 -3.35 13.99
CA THR A 105 4.63 -4.68 13.47
C THR A 105 3.57 -5.15 12.47
N SER A 106 2.29 -4.91 12.75
CA SER A 106 1.17 -5.19 11.84
C SER A 106 1.35 -4.49 10.49
N TYR A 107 1.70 -3.20 10.50
CA TYR A 107 1.97 -2.48 9.27
C TYR A 107 3.21 -2.99 8.53
N ALA A 108 4.30 -3.31 9.24
CA ALA A 108 5.51 -3.85 8.62
C ALA A 108 5.27 -5.23 7.98
N LEU A 109 4.47 -6.10 8.64
CA LEU A 109 4.04 -7.38 8.09
C LEU A 109 3.18 -7.19 6.84
N SER A 110 2.21 -6.26 6.86
CA SER A 110 1.39 -5.97 5.69
C SER A 110 2.25 -5.49 4.51
N ASN A 111 3.21 -4.60 4.74
CA ASN A 111 4.17 -4.15 3.73
C ASN A 111 5.02 -5.32 3.17
N ARG A 112 5.49 -6.23 4.05
CA ARG A 112 6.26 -7.42 3.64
C ARG A 112 5.41 -8.41 2.84
N GLY A 113 4.16 -8.60 3.24
CA GLY A 113 3.19 -9.44 2.53
C GLY A 113 3.02 -8.99 1.08
N ILE A 114 2.96 -7.68 0.84
CA ILE A 114 2.93 -7.11 -0.51
C ILE A 114 4.20 -7.49 -1.28
N ALA A 115 5.38 -7.29 -0.71
CA ALA A 115 6.65 -7.63 -1.37
C ALA A 115 6.71 -9.12 -1.75
N ARG A 116 6.33 -10.01 -0.83
CA ARG A 116 6.33 -11.47 -1.03
C ARG A 116 5.32 -11.92 -2.08
N LEU A 117 4.14 -11.30 -2.10
CA LEU A 117 3.11 -11.59 -3.10
C LEU A 117 3.61 -11.24 -4.51
N MET A 118 4.35 -10.14 -4.65
CA MET A 118 4.87 -9.69 -5.94
C MET A 118 5.94 -10.63 -6.53
N VAL A 119 6.63 -11.41 -5.69
CA VAL A 119 7.57 -12.45 -6.11
C VAL A 119 6.97 -13.86 -6.08
N LYS A 120 5.63 -13.97 -6.02
CA LYS A 120 4.89 -15.25 -6.00
C LYS A 120 5.23 -16.16 -4.83
N ASN A 121 5.70 -15.59 -3.72
CA ASN A 121 5.81 -16.30 -2.45
C ASN A 121 4.48 -16.21 -1.69
N ASP A 122 3.44 -16.79 -2.29
CA ASP A 122 2.04 -16.62 -1.90
C ASP A 122 1.79 -17.12 -0.47
N THR A 123 2.40 -18.25 -0.09
CA THR A 123 2.27 -18.83 1.25
C THR A 123 2.85 -17.90 2.33
N ALA A 124 4.04 -17.33 2.11
CA ALA A 124 4.63 -16.41 3.07
C ALA A 124 3.90 -15.05 3.09
N ALA A 125 3.42 -14.60 1.94
CA ALA A 125 2.65 -13.37 1.82
C ALA A 125 1.33 -13.45 2.61
N ILE A 126 0.54 -14.50 2.39
CA ILE A 126 -0.74 -14.65 3.07
C ILE A 126 -0.57 -14.83 4.58
N ALA A 127 0.48 -15.54 5.01
CA ALA A 127 0.83 -15.66 6.42
C ALA A 127 1.12 -14.30 7.06
N ASP A 128 1.92 -13.45 6.39
CA ASP A 128 2.19 -12.08 6.87
C ASP A 128 0.92 -11.23 6.99
N PHE A 129 0.01 -11.30 6.00
CA PHE A 129 -1.26 -10.56 6.04
C PHE A 129 -2.17 -11.02 7.18
N TYR A 130 -2.26 -12.33 7.43
CA TYR A 130 -3.03 -12.85 8.56
C TYR A 130 -2.43 -12.43 9.90
N GLU A 131 -1.11 -12.55 10.06
CA GLU A 131 -0.42 -12.13 11.28
C GLU A 131 -0.61 -10.62 11.54
N ALA A 132 -0.57 -9.80 10.48
CA ALA A 132 -0.80 -8.36 10.58
C ALA A 132 -2.18 -8.05 11.20
N VAL A 133 -3.24 -8.67 10.70
CA VAL A 133 -4.61 -8.46 11.21
C VAL A 133 -4.75 -8.98 12.65
N GLN A 134 -4.08 -10.07 13.01
CA GLN A 134 -4.09 -10.60 14.38
C GLN A 134 -3.42 -9.66 15.38
N LEU A 135 -2.34 -8.98 15.00
CA LEU A 135 -1.63 -8.04 15.87
C LEU A 135 -2.39 -6.72 16.05
N ASN A 136 -2.97 -6.21 14.97
CA ASN A 136 -3.76 -4.98 14.98
C ASN A 136 -4.72 -5.00 13.80
N ASN A 137 -6.01 -5.19 14.06
CA ASN A 137 -7.03 -5.12 13.01
C ASN A 137 -7.44 -3.67 12.78
N ASN A 138 -7.01 -3.11 11.65
CA ASN A 138 -7.44 -1.79 11.17
C ASN A 138 -7.81 -1.84 9.68
N GLU A 139 -8.38 -0.76 9.17
CA GLU A 139 -8.88 -0.66 7.80
C GLU A 139 -7.82 -1.00 6.75
N LEU A 140 -6.59 -0.50 6.91
CA LEU A 140 -5.51 -0.68 5.94
C LEU A 140 -5.11 -2.15 5.83
N VAL A 141 -4.81 -2.79 6.96
CA VAL A 141 -4.31 -4.17 6.94
C VAL A 141 -5.41 -5.17 6.60
N SER A 142 -6.66 -4.90 7.00
CA SER A 142 -7.82 -5.71 6.59
C SER A 142 -8.12 -5.57 5.11
N PHE A 143 -8.02 -4.36 4.55
CA PHE A 143 -8.12 -4.15 3.10
C PHE A 143 -7.06 -4.96 2.35
N ASN A 144 -5.80 -4.90 2.78
CA ASN A 144 -4.71 -5.63 2.13
C ASN A 144 -4.87 -7.16 2.24
N LEU A 145 -5.24 -7.69 3.41
CA LEU A 145 -5.51 -9.12 3.56
C LEU A 145 -6.63 -9.55 2.60
N ASN A 146 -7.70 -8.75 2.50
CA ASN A 146 -8.82 -9.08 1.65
C ASN A 146 -8.44 -9.07 0.17
N LEU A 147 -7.70 -8.05 -0.27
CA LEU A 147 -7.20 -7.99 -1.63
C LEU A 147 -6.27 -9.18 -1.94
N ALA A 148 -5.36 -9.55 -1.02
CA ALA A 148 -4.49 -10.70 -1.20
C ALA A 148 -5.28 -12.02 -1.35
N LYS A 149 -6.33 -12.21 -0.55
CA LYS A 149 -7.20 -13.40 -0.66
C LYS A 149 -7.97 -13.43 -1.99
N GLN A 150 -8.37 -12.28 -2.52
CA GLN A 150 -8.97 -12.19 -3.85
C GLN A 150 -7.98 -12.57 -4.96
N GLU A 151 -6.79 -11.96 -4.95
CA GLU A 151 -5.72 -12.25 -5.92
C GLU A 151 -5.31 -13.73 -5.91
N LEU A 152 -5.28 -14.34 -4.73
CA LEU A 152 -4.92 -15.74 -4.52
C LEU A 152 -6.11 -16.71 -4.62
N LYS A 153 -7.33 -16.22 -4.87
CA LYS A 153 -8.56 -17.04 -4.99
C LYS A 153 -8.79 -17.93 -3.76
N LEU A 154 -8.62 -17.36 -2.57
CA LEU A 154 -8.78 -18.06 -1.28
C LEU A 154 -10.22 -18.00 -0.73
N TRP A 155 -11.16 -17.53 -1.53
CA TRP A 155 -12.61 -17.60 -1.31
C TRP A 155 -13.34 -17.70 -2.65
#